data_AF-A0A6J0E0V8-F1
#
_entry.id   AF-A0A6J0E0V8-F1
#
_cell.length_a   1.000
_cell.length_b   1.000
_cell.length_c   1.000
_cell.angle_alpha   90.00
_cell.angle_beta   90.00
_cell.angle_gamma   90.00
#
_symmetry.space_group_name_H-M   'P 1'
#
loop_
_entity.id
_entity.type
_entity.pdbx_description
1 polymer ?
#
loop_
_entity_poly.entity_id
_entity_poly.type
_entity_poly.pdbx_seq_one_letter_code
_entity_poly.pdbx_strand_id
1 'polypeptide(L)'
;MLAQRPLELCCAEPALPFTGPVIAGLAPTPYCPVSSRIQEEEEAVQSPIAGRLRGCRAGPPTKSKAFPFREGLNHQLQYWPFSASDLYNWKQHNPPFSRDPVALTSLIESILVTHRPTWDDCQQLLQTLLTVEEKQRVFLEARKQVPGDDGRPTQLPNIIDAAFPLTRPDWDFNTPEGREHLRLYRQLLLAGLRAAARRPTNLAQVRKGKRRKKERKRKGEGKERKNHPLHF
;
A
#
# COMPACT_ATOMS: atom_id res chain seq x y z
N MET A 1 -7.15 45.12 -27.57
CA MET A 1 -8.34 45.81 -27.01
C MET A 1 -9.49 44.84 -27.16
N LEU A 2 -10.41 44.55 -26.25
CA LEU A 2 -10.83 44.87 -24.88
C LEU A 2 -12.00 43.85 -24.70
N ALA A 3 -12.45 43.32 -23.57
CA ALA A 3 -12.06 43.28 -22.18
C ALA A 3 -12.90 42.13 -21.56
N GLN A 4 -12.52 41.74 -20.36
CA GLN A 4 -13.06 40.67 -19.54
C GLN A 4 -14.38 41.01 -18.83
N ARG A 5 -15.11 39.93 -18.47
CA ARG A 5 -15.82 39.66 -17.17
C ARG A 5 -17.10 40.45 -16.84
N PRO A 6 -17.88 40.11 -15.77
CA PRO A 6 -17.82 38.97 -14.82
C PRO A 6 -19.18 38.27 -14.48
N LEU A 7 -19.07 37.31 -13.55
CA LEU A 7 -20.07 36.55 -12.77
C LEU A 7 -20.90 37.43 -11.80
N GLU A 8 -22.09 36.98 -11.39
CA GLU A 8 -22.48 36.68 -9.97
C GLU A 8 -24.01 36.53 -9.76
N LEU A 9 -24.36 35.47 -9.01
CA LEU A 9 -25.39 35.35 -7.95
C LEU A 9 -26.82 35.92 -8.11
N CYS A 10 -27.84 35.06 -7.87
CA CYS A 10 -28.66 35.15 -6.65
C CYS A 10 -29.71 34.02 -6.52
N CYS A 11 -29.97 33.67 -5.27
CA CYS A 11 -30.83 32.63 -4.70
C CYS A 11 -32.34 32.78 -5.04
N ALA A 12 -33.08 31.66 -4.96
CA ALA A 12 -34.17 31.43 -3.98
C ALA A 12 -35.20 30.40 -4.48
N GLU A 13 -35.45 29.37 -3.66
CA GLU A 13 -36.68 28.57 -3.67
C GLU A 13 -37.84 29.37 -3.07
N PRO A 14 -39.12 29.06 -3.39
CA PRO A 14 -39.92 28.36 -2.37
C PRO A 14 -40.98 27.35 -2.87
N ALA A 15 -41.07 26.24 -2.12
CA ALA A 15 -42.19 25.38 -1.71
C ALA A 15 -43.66 25.62 -2.18
N LEU A 16 -44.23 24.53 -2.75
CA LEU A 16 -45.54 23.85 -2.46
C LEU A 16 -46.89 24.60 -2.71
N PRO A 17 -48.02 23.90 -3.07
CA PRO A 17 -48.54 22.73 -2.34
C PRO A 17 -49.24 21.58 -3.11
N PHE A 18 -49.26 20.47 -2.37
CA PHE A 18 -49.96 19.21 -2.59
C PHE A 18 -51.48 19.41 -2.51
N THR A 19 -52.25 18.82 -3.44
CA THR A 19 -53.71 18.70 -3.33
C THR A 19 -54.07 17.23 -3.50
N GLY A 20 -54.53 16.60 -2.43
CA GLY A 20 -55.23 15.31 -2.48
C GLY A 20 -56.74 15.53 -2.34
N PRO A 21 -57.60 14.62 -2.83
CA PRO A 21 -59.02 14.66 -2.54
C PRO A 21 -59.38 13.86 -1.29
N VAL A 22 -60.30 14.45 -0.51
CA VAL A 22 -60.94 13.95 0.71
C VAL A 22 -62.22 13.20 0.33
N ILE A 23 -62.47 12.03 0.95
CA ILE A 23 -63.82 11.51 1.14
C ILE A 23 -64.01 11.16 2.63
N ALA A 24 -65.02 11.80 3.23
CA ALA A 24 -65.59 11.56 4.56
C ALA A 24 -66.36 10.22 4.58
N GLY A 25 -66.62 9.54 5.70
CA GLY A 25 -66.44 9.85 7.12
C GLY A 25 -67.03 8.73 7.98
N LEU A 26 -67.21 9.06 9.27
CA LEU A 26 -67.91 8.35 10.37
C LEU A 26 -67.03 7.53 11.35
N ALA A 27 -66.92 8.07 12.56
CA ALA A 27 -66.52 7.43 13.83
C ALA A 27 -67.79 7.08 14.65
N PRO A 28 -67.77 6.54 15.91
CA PRO A 28 -66.65 6.11 16.77
C PRO A 28 -66.82 4.74 17.51
N THR A 29 -65.68 4.24 18.03
CA THR A 29 -65.33 3.35 19.19
C THR A 29 -66.45 2.66 20.04
N PRO A 30 -66.24 1.48 20.69
CA PRO A 30 -65.37 1.36 21.89
C PRO A 30 -64.70 -0.01 22.24
N TYR A 31 -63.59 0.07 23.00
CA TYR A 31 -63.10 -0.83 24.08
C TYR A 31 -62.78 -2.33 23.87
N CYS A 32 -61.58 -2.73 24.35
CA CYS A 32 -61.09 -4.10 24.63
C CYS A 32 -61.65 -4.64 25.99
N PRO A 33 -61.58 -5.96 26.33
CA PRO A 33 -60.35 -6.57 26.87
C PRO A 33 -60.10 -8.10 26.66
N VAL A 34 -58.81 -8.46 26.69
CA VAL A 34 -58.11 -9.64 27.29
C VAL A 34 -58.92 -10.88 27.71
N SER A 35 -58.56 -12.09 27.22
CA SER A 35 -57.75 -13.09 27.98
C SER A 35 -57.69 -14.49 27.35
N SER A 36 -56.47 -15.03 27.28
CA SER A 36 -56.05 -16.42 27.54
C SER A 36 -56.76 -17.61 26.85
N ARG A 37 -55.99 -18.36 26.07
CA ARG A 37 -55.96 -19.83 26.23
C ARG A 37 -54.54 -20.37 26.11
N ILE A 38 -54.14 -20.95 27.24
CA ILE A 38 -52.95 -21.71 27.57
C ILE A 38 -52.96 -23.07 26.86
N GLN A 39 -51.77 -23.55 26.47
CA GLN A 39 -51.40 -24.97 26.61
C GLN A 39 -50.04 -25.03 27.32
N GLU A 40 -50.11 -25.21 28.64
CA GLU A 40 -49.21 -25.96 29.53
C GLU A 40 -49.01 -27.38 28.96
N GLU A 41 -47.97 -28.17 29.25
CA GLU A 41 -46.88 -28.18 30.22
C GLU A 41 -45.97 -29.34 29.80
N GLU A 42 -44.64 -29.25 29.99
CA GLU A 42 -43.98 -30.24 30.84
C GLU A 42 -42.64 -29.69 31.34
N GLU A 43 -42.55 -29.64 32.66
CA GLU A 43 -41.49 -29.07 33.46
C GLU A 43 -40.31 -30.05 33.59
N ALA A 44 -39.07 -29.57 33.40
CA ALA A 44 -37.89 -30.23 33.93
C ALA A 44 -36.87 -29.18 34.39
N VAL A 45 -37.10 -28.70 35.61
CA VAL A 45 -36.13 -28.25 36.63
C VAL A 45 -34.86 -27.56 36.09
N GLN A 46 -34.87 -26.22 36.13
CA GLN A 46 -33.64 -25.42 36.02
C GLN A 46 -32.73 -25.66 37.23
N SER A 47 -31.60 -26.36 37.01
CA SER A 47 -30.42 -26.27 37.87
C SER A 47 -29.44 -25.20 37.34
N PRO A 48 -28.87 -24.32 38.20
CA PRO A 48 -28.21 -23.08 37.76
C PRO A 48 -26.77 -23.22 37.25
N ILE A 49 -26.33 -24.39 36.77
CA ILE A 49 -24.91 -24.65 36.42
C ILE A 49 -24.76 -25.37 35.06
N ALA A 50 -25.40 -24.85 34.00
CA ALA A 50 -25.13 -25.31 32.63
C ALA A 50 -25.12 -24.19 31.58
N GLY A 51 -25.00 -22.92 31.99
CA GLY A 51 -25.02 -21.75 31.11
C GLY A 51 -23.66 -21.28 30.58
N ARG A 52 -22.63 -22.13 30.53
CA ARG A 52 -21.26 -21.71 30.13
C ARG A 52 -20.60 -22.50 29.00
N LEU A 53 -21.37 -23.23 28.21
CA LEU A 53 -20.88 -23.86 26.98
C LEU A 53 -21.92 -23.80 25.86
N ARG A 54 -22.21 -22.59 25.37
CA ARG A 54 -22.65 -22.33 23.98
C ARG A 54 -22.84 -20.83 23.79
N GLY A 55 -21.78 -20.18 23.32
CA GLY A 55 -21.80 -18.74 23.08
C GLY A 55 -20.59 -18.20 22.32
N CYS A 56 -19.76 -19.06 21.71
CA CYS A 56 -18.88 -18.59 20.64
C CYS A 56 -19.74 -18.43 19.39
N ARG A 57 -20.46 -17.31 19.29
CA ARG A 57 -20.99 -16.85 18.02
C ARG A 57 -19.75 -16.54 17.18
N ALA A 58 -19.33 -17.53 16.38
CA ALA A 58 -18.40 -17.31 15.30
C ALA A 58 -19.00 -16.17 14.47
N GLY A 59 -18.40 -14.98 14.59
CA GLY A 59 -18.64 -13.92 13.61
C GLY A 59 -18.36 -14.50 12.22
N PRO A 60 -19.02 -13.98 11.17
CA PRO A 60 -18.64 -14.38 9.81
C PRO A 60 -17.12 -14.21 9.70
N PRO A 61 -16.39 -15.15 9.08
CA PRO A 61 -14.95 -15.02 8.96
C PRO A 61 -14.70 -13.66 8.35
N THR A 62 -13.95 -12.80 9.06
CA THR A 62 -13.27 -11.67 8.44
C THR A 62 -12.38 -12.31 7.39
N LYS A 63 -12.93 -12.46 6.18
CA LYS A 63 -12.19 -12.85 5.00
C LYS A 63 -11.24 -11.69 4.82
N SER A 64 -10.02 -11.83 5.35
CA SER A 64 -8.87 -11.07 4.90
C SER A 64 -8.96 -11.14 3.39
N LYS A 65 -9.34 -10.02 2.79
CA LYS A 65 -9.71 -9.93 1.38
C LYS A 65 -8.40 -9.83 0.60
N ALA A 66 -7.58 -10.86 0.74
CA ALA A 66 -6.28 -10.93 0.14
C ALA A 66 -6.44 -11.28 -1.33
N PHE A 67 -5.62 -10.62 -2.17
CA PHE A 67 -5.42 -10.85 -3.61
C PHE A 67 -6.23 -9.96 -4.58
N PRO A 68 -5.60 -8.90 -5.11
CA PRO A 68 -6.04 -8.13 -6.25
C PRO A 68 -6.26 -8.87 -7.54
N PHE A 69 -5.67 -10.06 -7.69
CA PHE A 69 -6.05 -10.95 -8.77
C PHE A 69 -6.47 -12.31 -8.23
N ARG A 70 -7.68 -12.72 -8.60
CA ARG A 70 -8.25 -14.04 -8.32
C ARG A 70 -8.57 -14.74 -9.63
N GLU A 71 -8.27 -16.03 -9.73
CA GLU A 71 -8.78 -16.86 -10.82
C GLU A 71 -10.30 -17.06 -10.62
N GLY A 72 -11.08 -16.51 -11.54
CA GLY A 72 -12.54 -16.57 -11.54
C GLY A 72 -13.06 -17.94 -11.96
N LEU A 73 -14.37 -18.12 -11.87
CA LEU A 73 -15.08 -19.36 -12.21
C LEU A 73 -14.87 -19.83 -13.66
N ASN A 74 -14.37 -18.96 -14.54
CA ASN A 74 -14.13 -19.17 -15.96
C ASN A 74 -12.63 -19.07 -16.35
N HIS A 75 -11.70 -19.25 -15.39
CA HIS A 75 -10.26 -19.01 -15.59
C HIS A 75 -9.89 -17.56 -15.95
N GLN A 76 -10.82 -16.62 -15.81
CA GLN A 76 -10.56 -15.20 -16.04
C GLN A 76 -10.01 -14.54 -14.76
N LEU A 77 -9.00 -13.68 -14.91
CA LEU A 77 -8.45 -12.92 -13.80
C LEU A 77 -9.46 -11.86 -13.34
N GLN A 78 -9.97 -11.99 -12.11
CA GLN A 78 -10.83 -11.01 -11.48
C GLN A 78 -9.99 -10.03 -10.66
N TYR A 79 -10.21 -8.74 -10.90
CA TYR A 79 -9.52 -7.65 -10.22
C TYR A 79 -10.20 -7.25 -8.90
N TRP A 80 -9.39 -7.02 -7.85
CA TRP A 80 -9.81 -6.47 -6.56
C TRP A 80 -8.83 -5.37 -6.09
N PRO A 81 -9.25 -4.11 -5.94
CA PRO A 81 -8.33 -3.05 -5.51
C PRO A 81 -7.89 -3.23 -4.06
N PHE A 82 -6.77 -2.60 -3.69
CA PHE A 82 -6.41 -2.41 -2.28
C PHE A 82 -7.51 -1.63 -1.55
N SER A 83 -7.86 -2.05 -0.34
CA SER A 83 -8.74 -1.23 0.48
C SER A 83 -7.96 -0.05 1.09
N ALA A 84 -8.67 1.05 1.38
CA ALA A 84 -8.08 2.19 2.09
C ALA A 84 -7.50 1.77 3.46
N SER A 85 -8.15 0.80 4.12
CA SER A 85 -7.69 0.22 5.38
C SER A 85 -6.36 -0.52 5.20
N ASP A 86 -6.21 -1.34 4.16
CA ASP A 86 -4.95 -2.05 3.90
C ASP A 86 -3.79 -1.07 3.75
N LEU A 87 -3.98 -0.06 2.90
CA LEU A 87 -2.99 0.99 2.65
C LEU A 87 -2.61 1.76 3.91
N TYR A 88 -3.59 2.14 4.73
CA TYR A 88 -3.33 2.85 5.97
C TYR A 88 -2.65 1.95 7.01
N ASN A 89 -3.09 0.70 7.16
CA ASN A 89 -2.51 -0.27 8.08
C ASN A 89 -1.04 -0.55 7.73
N TRP A 90 -0.74 -0.79 6.45
CA TRP A 90 0.65 -0.96 6.00
C TRP A 90 1.51 0.27 6.27
N LYS A 91 0.97 1.48 6.06
CA LYS A 91 1.68 2.72 6.34
C LYS A 91 1.95 2.94 7.83
N GLN A 92 0.96 2.69 8.70
CA GLN A 92 1.08 2.95 10.14
C GLN A 92 2.00 1.95 10.85
N HIS A 93 2.02 0.69 10.41
CA HIS A 93 2.79 -0.37 11.07
C HIS A 93 4.22 -0.53 10.55
N ASN A 94 4.66 0.29 9.59
CA ASN A 94 5.99 0.19 9.02
C ASN A 94 6.75 1.53 9.11
N PRO A 95 8.07 1.50 9.32
CA PRO A 95 8.87 2.71 9.33
C PRO A 95 8.90 3.38 7.94
N PRO A 96 9.10 4.71 7.87
CA PRO A 96 9.30 5.38 6.59
C PRO A 96 10.59 4.89 5.92
N PHE A 97 10.62 4.92 4.58
CA PHE A 97 11.72 4.37 3.79
C PHE A 97 13.09 4.96 4.17
N SER A 98 13.18 6.27 4.40
CA SER A 98 14.40 6.93 4.86
C SER A 98 14.95 6.43 6.21
N ARG A 99 14.08 5.95 7.10
CA ARG A 99 14.48 5.43 8.43
C ARG A 99 14.95 3.99 8.32
N ASP A 100 14.15 3.13 7.70
CA ASP A 100 14.48 1.72 7.49
C ASP A 100 14.00 1.26 6.11
N PRO A 101 14.85 1.42 5.08
CA PRO A 101 14.47 1.06 3.73
C PRO A 101 14.38 -0.45 3.54
N VAL A 102 15.02 -1.25 4.40
CA VAL A 102 14.97 -2.72 4.31
C VAL A 102 13.61 -3.22 4.74
N ALA A 103 13.11 -2.77 5.90
CA ALA A 103 11.78 -3.17 6.39
C ALA A 103 10.67 -2.81 5.38
N LEU A 104 10.69 -1.58 4.86
CA LEU A 104 9.66 -1.16 3.90
C LEU A 104 9.80 -1.84 2.53
N THR A 105 11.02 -2.12 2.08
CA THR A 105 11.24 -2.91 0.85
C THR A 105 10.69 -4.32 0.99
N SER A 106 10.93 -4.98 2.13
CA SER A 106 10.40 -6.33 2.40
C SER A 106 8.87 -6.37 2.44
N LEU A 107 8.24 -5.33 3.00
CA LEU A 107 6.78 -5.18 2.95
C LEU A 107 6.28 -5.07 1.51
N ILE A 108 6.85 -4.14 0.73
CA ILE A 108 6.42 -3.91 -0.65
C ILE A 108 6.64 -5.18 -1.48
N GLU A 109 7.78 -5.87 -1.32
CA GLU A 109 8.03 -7.16 -1.96
C GLU A 109 6.94 -8.20 -1.66
N SER A 110 6.58 -8.36 -0.38
CA SER A 110 5.50 -9.25 0.04
C SER A 110 4.18 -8.90 -0.65
N ILE A 111 3.82 -7.60 -0.71
CA ILE A 111 2.62 -7.13 -1.41
C ILE A 111 2.72 -7.42 -2.92
N LEU A 112 3.83 -7.11 -3.58
CA LEU A 112 3.99 -7.37 -5.02
C LEU A 112 3.80 -8.84 -5.38
N VAL A 113 4.29 -9.76 -4.53
CA VAL A 113 4.19 -11.20 -4.73
C VAL A 113 2.79 -11.72 -4.45
N THR A 114 2.24 -11.39 -3.28
CA THR A 114 0.95 -11.90 -2.83
C THR A 114 -0.17 -11.28 -3.65
N HIS A 115 -0.16 -9.97 -3.81
CA HIS A 115 -1.28 -9.23 -4.36
C HIS A 115 -1.23 -9.08 -5.89
N ARG A 116 -0.05 -9.22 -6.52
CA ARG A 116 0.16 -9.02 -7.96
C ARG A 116 -0.50 -7.72 -8.49
N PRO A 117 -0.22 -6.55 -7.89
CA PRO A 117 -0.88 -5.28 -8.24
C PRO A 117 -0.73 -4.86 -9.72
N THR A 118 -1.73 -4.21 -10.30
CA THR A 118 -1.61 -3.53 -11.61
C THR A 118 -0.63 -2.36 -11.55
N TRP A 119 -0.39 -1.69 -12.68
CA TRP A 119 0.39 -0.44 -12.71
C TRP A 119 -0.24 0.63 -11.80
N ASP A 120 -1.57 0.80 -11.85
CA ASP A 120 -2.30 1.78 -11.04
C ASP A 120 -2.19 1.48 -9.54
N ASP A 121 -2.34 0.21 -9.15
CA ASP A 121 -2.16 -0.24 -7.77
C ASP A 121 -0.73 0.02 -7.27
N CYS A 122 0.28 -0.20 -8.12
CA CYS A 122 1.68 0.11 -7.78
C CYS A 122 1.86 1.61 -7.55
N GLN A 123 1.26 2.47 -8.39
CA GLN A 123 1.31 3.92 -8.17
C GLN A 123 0.67 4.30 -6.84
N GLN A 124 -0.51 3.75 -6.53
CA GLN A 124 -1.22 4.03 -5.28
C GLN A 124 -0.42 3.57 -4.05
N LEU A 125 0.17 2.38 -4.12
CA LEU A 125 1.01 1.81 -3.06
C LEU A 125 2.22 2.71 -2.78
N LEU A 126 2.98 3.06 -3.83
CA LEU A 126 4.17 3.91 -3.69
C LEU A 126 3.82 5.32 -3.23
N GLN A 127 2.73 5.89 -3.73
CA GLN A 127 2.26 7.21 -3.31
C GLN A 127 1.83 7.26 -1.84
N THR A 128 1.36 6.12 -1.32
CA THR A 128 0.95 6.01 0.08
C THR A 128 2.16 5.82 1.00
N LEU A 129 3.09 4.93 0.61
CA LEU A 129 4.19 4.46 1.47
C LEU A 129 5.48 5.28 1.38
N LEU A 130 5.72 5.99 0.28
CA LEU A 130 6.95 6.74 0.03
C LEU A 130 6.69 8.25 -0.06
N THR A 131 7.69 9.05 0.26
CA THR A 131 7.68 10.47 -0.12
C THR A 131 7.88 10.63 -1.63
N VAL A 132 7.62 11.83 -2.16
CA VAL A 132 7.81 12.14 -3.59
C VAL A 132 9.28 11.94 -4.00
N GLU A 133 10.22 12.34 -3.15
CA GLU A 133 11.67 12.23 -3.39
C GLU A 133 12.16 10.78 -3.32
N GLU A 134 11.57 9.97 -2.42
CA GLU A 134 11.83 8.53 -2.33
C GLU A 134 11.30 7.82 -3.58
N LYS A 135 10.04 8.09 -3.97
CA LYS A 135 9.42 7.54 -5.18
C LYS A 135 10.23 7.88 -6.44
N GLN A 136 10.67 9.13 -6.58
CA GLN A 136 11.47 9.56 -7.73
C GLN A 136 12.81 8.82 -7.80
N ARG A 137 13.49 8.62 -6.66
CA ARG A 137 14.73 7.84 -6.60
C ARG A 137 14.50 6.38 -7.00
N VAL A 138 13.43 5.77 -6.52
CA VAL A 138 13.06 4.39 -6.87
C VAL A 138 12.83 4.26 -8.38
N PHE A 139 12.11 5.19 -9.01
CA PHE A 139 11.86 5.17 -10.45
C PHE A 139 13.15 5.34 -11.26
N LEU A 140 14.02 6.26 -10.86
CA LEU A 140 15.33 6.44 -11.50
C LEU A 140 16.18 5.18 -11.41
N GLU A 141 16.23 4.54 -10.24
CA GLU A 141 17.01 3.30 -10.05
C GLU A 141 16.39 2.08 -10.73
N ALA A 142 15.07 2.00 -10.86
CA ALA A 142 14.39 0.95 -11.61
C ALA A 142 14.70 1.06 -13.11
N ARG A 143 14.63 2.29 -13.67
CA ARG A 143 14.88 2.54 -15.10
C ARG A 143 16.31 2.22 -15.53
N LYS A 144 17.30 2.38 -14.64
CA LYS A 144 18.69 1.94 -14.87
C LYS A 144 18.86 0.43 -15.00
N GLN A 145 17.87 -0.35 -14.59
CA GLN A 145 17.94 -1.81 -14.54
C GLN A 145 17.10 -2.48 -15.63
N VAL A 146 16.50 -1.71 -16.54
CA VAL A 146 15.73 -2.26 -17.66
C VAL A 146 16.67 -3.09 -18.55
N PRO A 147 16.38 -4.38 -18.78
CA PRO A 147 17.16 -5.20 -19.69
C PRO A 147 16.88 -4.81 -21.15
N GLY A 148 17.91 -4.80 -21.99
CA GLY A 148 17.79 -4.82 -23.45
C GLY A 148 17.68 -6.26 -23.98
N ASP A 149 17.69 -6.40 -25.29
CA ASP A 149 17.54 -7.69 -25.98
C ASP A 149 18.67 -8.70 -25.64
N ASP A 150 19.84 -8.21 -25.24
CA ASP A 150 20.98 -9.00 -24.78
C ASP A 150 20.93 -9.36 -23.28
N GLY A 151 19.85 -8.98 -22.59
CA GLY A 151 19.64 -9.18 -21.16
C GLY A 151 20.45 -8.23 -20.27
N ARG A 152 21.26 -7.32 -20.83
CA ARG A 152 22.04 -6.35 -20.06
C ARG A 152 21.26 -5.05 -19.89
N PRO A 153 21.56 -4.23 -18.87
CA PRO A 153 20.93 -2.92 -18.73
C PRO A 153 21.07 -2.06 -19.99
N THR A 154 19.95 -1.60 -20.53
CA THR A 154 19.90 -0.74 -21.72
C THR A 154 19.86 0.73 -21.35
N GLN A 155 20.26 1.58 -22.30
CA GLN A 155 20.12 3.04 -22.23
C GLN A 155 19.12 3.58 -23.26
N LEU A 156 18.50 2.69 -24.05
CA LEU A 156 17.58 3.06 -25.13
C LEU A 156 16.23 3.53 -24.55
N PRO A 157 15.85 4.81 -24.74
CA PRO A 157 14.66 5.36 -24.09
C PRO A 157 13.37 4.62 -24.41
N ASN A 158 13.18 4.20 -25.67
CA ASN A 158 11.98 3.47 -26.11
C ASN A 158 11.80 2.14 -25.37
N ILE A 159 12.90 1.41 -25.10
CA ILE A 159 12.85 0.14 -24.36
C ILE A 159 12.57 0.41 -22.87
N ILE A 160 13.22 1.44 -22.32
CA ILE A 160 13.02 1.84 -20.91
C ILE A 160 11.58 2.30 -20.68
N ASP A 161 11.02 3.11 -21.57
CA ASP A 161 9.65 3.61 -21.48
C ASP A 161 8.62 2.50 -21.67
N ALA A 162 8.90 1.52 -22.54
CA ALA A 162 8.05 0.34 -22.70
C ALA A 162 8.08 -0.60 -21.49
N ALA A 163 9.24 -0.78 -20.82
CA ALA A 163 9.36 -1.69 -19.69
C ALA A 163 8.99 -1.06 -18.33
N PHE A 164 9.30 0.23 -18.16
CA PHE A 164 9.04 0.99 -16.93
C PHE A 164 8.45 2.38 -17.24
N PRO A 165 7.19 2.43 -17.68
CA PRO A 165 6.52 3.68 -18.03
C PRO A 165 6.24 4.52 -16.79
N LEU A 166 6.41 5.84 -16.93
CA LEU A 166 6.09 6.83 -15.89
C LEU A 166 4.64 7.33 -15.97
N THR A 167 3.98 7.08 -17.10
CA THR A 167 2.56 7.34 -17.34
C THR A 167 1.80 6.02 -17.45
N ARG A 168 0.46 6.08 -17.33
CA ARG A 168 -0.38 4.89 -17.36
C ARG A 168 -0.24 4.16 -18.71
N PRO A 169 0.23 2.90 -18.75
CA PRO A 169 0.25 2.10 -19.96
C PRO A 169 -1.13 1.49 -20.24
N ASP A 170 -1.33 1.00 -21.45
CA ASP A 170 -2.52 0.30 -21.93
C ASP A 170 -2.47 -1.23 -21.72
N TRP A 171 -1.66 -1.70 -20.75
CA TRP A 171 -1.46 -3.12 -20.49
C TRP A 171 -2.74 -3.79 -19.96
N ASP A 172 -3.26 -4.76 -20.73
CA ASP A 172 -4.39 -5.59 -20.31
C ASP A 172 -3.91 -6.83 -19.56
N PHE A 173 -4.24 -6.92 -18.26
CA PHE A 173 -3.90 -8.07 -17.42
C PHE A 173 -4.58 -9.39 -17.85
N ASN A 174 -5.61 -9.34 -18.70
CA ASN A 174 -6.24 -10.53 -19.26
C ASN A 174 -5.44 -11.12 -20.42
N THR A 175 -4.51 -10.37 -21.02
CA THR A 175 -3.63 -10.83 -22.10
C THR A 175 -2.31 -11.40 -21.57
N PRO A 176 -1.72 -12.42 -22.22
CA PRO A 176 -0.37 -12.90 -21.89
C PRO A 176 0.67 -11.77 -21.91
N GLU A 177 0.60 -10.89 -22.90
CA GLU A 177 1.52 -9.78 -23.11
C GLU A 177 1.41 -8.77 -21.97
N GLY A 178 0.21 -8.33 -21.61
CA GLY A 178 0.01 -7.39 -20.51
C GLY A 178 0.41 -7.99 -19.15
N ARG A 179 0.23 -9.30 -18.95
CA ARG A 179 0.73 -10.00 -17.75
C ARG A 179 2.25 -9.98 -17.67
N GLU A 180 2.94 -10.17 -18.79
CA GLU A 180 4.40 -10.16 -18.81
C GLU A 180 4.95 -8.76 -18.55
N HIS A 181 4.36 -7.72 -19.16
CA HIS A 181 4.71 -6.34 -18.84
C HIS A 181 4.52 -6.02 -17.35
N LEU A 182 3.39 -6.42 -16.77
CA LEU A 182 3.13 -6.24 -15.34
C LEU A 182 4.13 -7.01 -14.46
N ARG A 183 4.53 -8.22 -14.86
CA ARG A 183 5.55 -9.00 -14.16
C ARG A 183 6.89 -8.28 -14.18
N LEU A 184 7.35 -7.85 -15.35
CA LEU A 184 8.60 -7.12 -15.53
C LEU A 184 8.60 -5.81 -14.75
N TYR A 185 7.50 -5.04 -14.83
CA TYR A 185 7.34 -3.79 -14.10
C TYR A 185 7.52 -3.97 -12.58
N ARG A 186 6.88 -4.99 -11.99
CA ARG A 186 7.01 -5.29 -10.55
C ARG A 186 8.43 -5.71 -10.17
N GLN A 187 9.10 -6.48 -11.03
CA GLN A 187 10.49 -6.88 -10.81
C GLN A 187 11.44 -5.67 -10.83
N LEU A 188 11.30 -4.80 -11.83
CA LEU A 188 12.07 -3.56 -11.94
C LEU A 188 11.78 -2.61 -10.78
N LEU A 189 10.52 -2.50 -10.36
CA LEU A 189 10.15 -1.69 -9.20
C LEU A 189 10.85 -2.16 -7.92
N LEU A 190 10.84 -3.48 -7.67
CA LEU A 190 11.54 -4.07 -6.53
C LEU A 190 13.05 -3.89 -6.63
N ALA A 191 13.62 -4.00 -7.82
CA ALA A 191 15.03 -3.76 -8.06
C ALA A 191 15.41 -2.28 -7.82
N GLY A 192 14.54 -1.35 -8.23
CA GLY A 192 14.67 0.08 -7.95
C GLY A 192 14.58 0.41 -6.47
N LEU A 193 13.67 -0.22 -5.72
CA LEU A 193 13.58 -0.09 -4.25
C LEU A 193 14.89 -0.51 -3.57
N ARG A 194 15.40 -1.69 -3.93
CA ARG A 194 16.67 -2.23 -3.40
C ARG A 194 17.87 -1.35 -3.73
N ALA A 195 17.91 -0.78 -4.92
CA ALA A 195 18.97 0.12 -5.33
C ALA A 195 18.86 1.49 -4.64
N ALA A 196 17.66 2.07 -4.53
CA ALA A 196 17.41 3.34 -3.85
C ALA A 196 17.64 3.26 -2.33
N ALA A 197 17.50 2.07 -1.74
CA ALA A 197 17.83 1.79 -0.34
C ALA A 197 19.33 1.93 -0.04
N ARG A 198 20.20 1.79 -1.06
CA ARG A 198 21.64 1.94 -0.91
C ARG A 198 21.97 3.42 -0.73
N ARG A 199 22.44 3.79 0.46
CA ARG A 199 22.96 5.14 0.70
C ARG A 199 24.13 5.40 -0.26
N PRO A 200 24.24 6.59 -0.88
CA PRO A 200 25.45 6.97 -1.60
C PRO A 200 26.63 6.78 -0.66
N THR A 201 27.63 6.01 -1.06
CA THR A 201 28.83 5.81 -0.25
C THR A 201 29.44 7.18 0.02
N ASN A 202 29.32 7.66 1.26
CA ASN A 202 29.86 8.95 1.63
C ASN A 202 31.40 8.85 1.60
N LEU A 203 32.00 9.20 0.47
CA LEU A 203 33.45 9.14 0.23
C LEU A 203 34.26 9.98 1.23
N ALA A 204 33.63 10.96 1.90
CA ALA A 204 34.29 11.72 2.98
C ALA A 204 34.58 10.86 4.21
N GLN A 205 33.75 9.85 4.51
CA GLN A 205 34.02 8.88 5.58
C GLN A 205 35.17 7.92 5.21
N VAL A 206 35.24 7.48 3.94
CA VAL A 206 36.33 6.63 3.42
C VAL A 206 37.68 7.35 3.47
N ARG A 207 37.70 8.65 3.14
CA ARG A 207 38.91 9.47 3.18
C ARG A 207 39.42 9.72 4.61
N LYS A 208 38.52 9.84 5.60
CA LYS A 208 38.88 9.91 7.03
C LYS A 208 39.55 8.63 7.53
N GLY A 209 39.04 7.45 7.14
CA GLY A 209 39.63 6.15 7.49
C GLY A 209 41.05 5.95 6.96
N LYS A 210 41.30 6.39 5.72
CA LYS A 210 42.63 6.28 5.07
C LYS A 210 43.66 7.24 5.69
N ARG A 211 43.25 8.46 6.07
CA ARG A 211 44.12 9.43 6.76
C ARG A 211 44.48 8.96 8.18
N ARG A 212 43.52 8.41 8.94
CA ARG A 212 43.75 7.90 10.30
C ARG A 212 44.72 6.72 10.34
N LYS A 213 44.71 5.85 9.31
CA LYS A 213 45.67 4.74 9.18
C LYS A 213 47.08 5.21 8.82
N LYS A 214 47.21 6.24 7.98
CA LYS A 214 48.51 6.83 7.59
C LYS A 214 49.17 7.62 8.72
N GLU A 215 48.37 8.28 9.56
CA GLU A 215 48.84 9.08 10.69
C GLU A 215 49.26 8.22 11.90
N ARG A 216 48.59 7.08 12.14
CA ARG A 216 49.04 6.09 13.13
C ARG A 216 50.38 5.45 12.77
N LYS A 217 50.66 5.21 11.49
CA LYS A 217 51.95 4.66 11.03
C LYS A 217 53.11 5.65 11.24
N ARG A 218 52.88 6.94 10.94
CA ARG A 218 53.88 8.01 11.19
C ARG A 218 54.19 8.23 12.67
N LYS A 219 53.23 8.01 13.57
CA LYS A 219 53.43 8.17 15.02
C LYS A 219 54.12 6.97 15.69
N GLY A 220 54.11 5.80 15.05
CA GLY A 220 54.84 4.61 15.50
C GLY A 220 56.32 4.66 15.14
N GLU A 221 56.67 5.07 13.91
CA GLU A 221 58.05 5.10 13.41
C GLU A 221 58.93 6.20 14.07
N GLY A 222 58.33 7.23 14.68
CA GLY A 222 59.05 8.29 15.39
C GLY A 222 59.47 7.94 16.82
N LYS A 223 58.98 6.83 17.38
CA LYS A 223 59.26 6.44 18.79
C LYS A 223 60.41 5.44 18.92
N GLU A 224 60.81 4.80 17.83
CA GLU A 224 61.84 3.74 17.82
C GLU A 224 63.27 4.26 17.61
N ARG A 225 63.43 5.52 17.16
CA ARG A 225 64.76 6.13 16.93
C ARG A 225 65.42 6.76 18.18
N LYS A 226 64.84 6.62 19.38
CA LYS A 226 65.40 7.21 20.62
C LYS A 226 65.96 6.21 21.63
N ASN A 227 65.94 4.91 21.35
CA ASN A 227 66.56 3.89 22.22
C ASN A 227 67.76 3.25 21.54
N HIS A 228 68.86 3.99 21.45
CA HIS A 228 70.18 3.38 21.25
C HIS A 228 71.15 4.00 22.26
N PRO A 229 71.52 3.28 23.34
CA PRO A 229 72.58 3.75 24.23
C PRO A 229 73.94 3.50 23.57
N LEU A 230 74.75 4.55 23.49
CA LEU A 230 76.18 4.46 23.23
C LEU A 230 76.83 3.74 24.43
N HIS A 231 77.39 2.55 24.20
CA HIS A 231 78.32 1.95 25.14
C HIS A 231 79.73 2.43 24.81
N PHE A 232 80.37 3.09 25.79
CA PHE A 232 81.82 3.24 25.91
C PHE A 232 82.43 1.95 26.45
#